data_AF-A0A9Q2NZS8-F1
#
_entry.id   AF-A0A9Q2NZS8-F1
#
_cell.length_a   1.000
_cell.length_b   1.000
_cell.length_c   1.000
_cell.angle_alpha   90.00
_cell.angle_beta   90.00
_cell.angle_gamma   90.00
#
_symmetry.space_group_name_H-M   'P 1'
#
loop_
_entity.id
_entity.type
_entity.pdbx_description
1 polymer ?
#
loop_
_entity_poly.entity_id
_entity_poly.type
_entity_poly.pdbx_seq_one_letter_code
_entity_poly.pdbx_strand_id
1 'polypeptide(L)'
;MKDATYPFLKTPFYKHLEKDGNWSSVELCFGLLGIEPPVFEDDRGPEEFADSACFATDEDLIEAFQSSEKSIGRAEVMVGVLLDAAMELANIINTYKSEELKKCREELERSDLSEPERRREALETSAQLARLQDELDKNVRRTFKTWTVKLL
;
A
#
# COMPACT_ATOMS: atom_id res chain seq x y z
N MET A 1 -18.05 -14.00 1.45
CA MET A 1 -18.01 -15.28 0.72
C MET A 1 -16.58 -15.76 0.74
N LYS A 2 -16.39 -17.00 1.21
CA LYS A 2 -15.08 -17.64 1.32
C LYS A 2 -14.43 -17.85 -0.04
N ASP A 3 -13.12 -17.98 -0.04
CA ASP A 3 -12.39 -18.28 -1.26
C ASP A 3 -12.80 -19.64 -1.85
N ALA A 4 -13.09 -19.66 -3.14
CA ALA A 4 -13.55 -20.84 -3.85
C ALA A 4 -12.46 -21.92 -3.97
N THR A 5 -11.19 -21.58 -3.75
CA THR A 5 -10.08 -22.54 -3.81
C THR A 5 -9.90 -23.34 -2.52
N TYR A 6 -10.36 -22.83 -1.37
CA TYR A 6 -10.12 -23.45 -0.05
C TYR A 6 -10.44 -24.95 0.02
N PRO A 7 -11.57 -25.46 -0.54
CA PRO A 7 -11.88 -26.90 -0.49
C PRO A 7 -10.85 -27.80 -1.20
N PHE A 8 -10.02 -27.25 -2.08
CA PHE A 8 -9.04 -27.98 -2.88
C PHE A 8 -7.62 -27.90 -2.31
N LEU A 9 -7.39 -27.05 -1.30
CA LEU A 9 -6.08 -26.87 -0.67
C LEU A 9 -5.80 -28.01 0.32
N LYS A 10 -4.84 -28.87 -0.02
CA LYS A 10 -4.47 -30.05 0.80
C LYS A 10 -3.29 -29.81 1.74
N THR A 11 -2.39 -28.90 1.35
CA THR A 11 -1.21 -28.56 2.14
C THR A 11 -1.47 -27.21 2.82
N PRO A 12 -1.35 -27.12 4.15
CA PRO A 12 -1.41 -25.83 4.85
C PRO A 12 -0.39 -24.85 4.29
N PHE A 13 -0.77 -23.57 4.19
CA PHE A 13 0.07 -22.57 3.54
C PHE A 13 1.42 -22.38 4.26
N TYR A 14 1.43 -22.36 5.60
CA TYR A 14 2.69 -22.24 6.35
C TYR A 14 3.72 -23.33 5.98
N LYS A 15 3.28 -24.59 5.75
CA LYS A 15 4.16 -25.68 5.30
C LYS A 15 4.61 -25.54 3.85
N HIS A 16 3.80 -24.92 3.01
CA HIS A 16 4.19 -24.61 1.64
C HIS A 16 5.28 -23.54 1.63
N LEU A 17 5.13 -22.52 2.49
CA LEU A 17 6.03 -21.39 2.60
C LEU A 17 7.46 -21.78 3.00
N GLU A 18 7.62 -22.76 3.90
CA GLU A 18 8.93 -23.32 4.28
C GLU A 18 9.80 -23.77 3.08
N LYS A 19 9.16 -24.08 1.95
CA LYS A 19 9.81 -24.59 0.74
C LYS A 19 9.87 -23.55 -0.39
N ASP A 20 9.22 -22.41 -0.25
CA ASP A 20 9.17 -21.39 -1.29
C ASP A 20 10.31 -20.39 -1.13
N GLY A 21 11.30 -20.47 -2.03
CA GLY A 21 12.45 -19.57 -2.02
C GLY A 21 12.11 -18.10 -2.26
N ASN A 22 10.89 -17.76 -2.71
CA ASN A 22 10.48 -16.37 -2.87
C ASN A 22 10.17 -15.70 -1.53
N TRP A 23 9.99 -16.45 -0.44
CA TRP A 23 9.71 -15.88 0.87
C TRP A 23 10.82 -14.93 1.34
N SER A 24 12.09 -15.24 1.06
CA SER A 24 13.22 -14.35 1.39
C SER A 24 13.13 -12.99 0.69
N SER A 25 12.44 -12.91 -0.45
CA SER A 25 12.21 -11.63 -1.13
C SER A 25 11.14 -10.80 -0.42
N VAL A 26 10.15 -11.44 0.20
CA VAL A 26 9.18 -10.76 1.07
C VAL A 26 9.87 -10.24 2.32
N GLU A 27 10.68 -11.08 2.98
CA GLU A 27 11.45 -10.70 4.18
C GLU A 27 12.38 -9.52 3.89
N LEU A 28 13.07 -9.52 2.74
CA LEU A 28 13.90 -8.41 2.31
C LEU A 28 13.10 -7.10 2.19
N CYS A 29 11.91 -7.14 1.57
CA CYS A 29 11.06 -5.95 1.44
C CYS A 29 10.66 -5.39 2.80
N PHE A 30 10.24 -6.23 3.74
CA PHE A 30 9.93 -5.81 5.12
C PHE A 30 11.17 -5.25 5.83
N GLY A 31 12.33 -5.90 5.69
CA GLY A 31 13.59 -5.43 6.24
C GLY A 31 14.00 -4.04 5.70
N LEU A 32 13.77 -3.77 4.40
CA LEU A 32 14.00 -2.45 3.81
C LEU A 32 13.06 -1.37 4.35
N LEU A 33 11.87 -1.75 4.81
CA LEU A 33 10.94 -0.86 5.50
C LEU A 33 11.30 -0.68 6.99
N GLY A 34 12.25 -1.46 7.52
CA GLY A 34 12.56 -1.50 8.95
C GLY A 34 11.45 -2.12 9.80
N ILE A 35 10.59 -2.94 9.17
CA ILE A 35 9.48 -3.65 9.83
C ILE A 35 9.87 -5.12 9.96
N GLU A 36 9.59 -5.72 11.11
CA GLU A 36 9.80 -7.15 11.29
C GLU A 36 8.90 -7.94 10.33
N PRO A 37 9.46 -8.84 9.50
CA PRO A 37 8.65 -9.65 8.60
C PRO A 37 7.66 -10.53 9.37
N PRO A 38 6.46 -10.76 8.83
CA PRO A 38 5.50 -11.66 9.45
C PRO A 38 6.04 -13.10 9.47
N VAL A 39 5.73 -13.88 10.50
CA VAL A 39 6.12 -15.30 10.58
C VAL A 39 4.89 -16.20 10.49
N PHE A 40 5.01 -17.32 9.75
CA PHE A 40 3.98 -18.35 9.61
C PHE A 40 4.51 -19.69 10.15
N GLU A 41 4.30 -19.95 11.45
CA GLU A 41 4.78 -21.19 12.11
C GLU A 41 3.70 -22.29 12.21
N ASP A 42 2.44 -21.91 12.06
CA ASP A 42 1.29 -22.79 12.17
C ASP A 42 0.14 -22.35 11.24
N ASP A 43 -0.99 -23.05 11.33
CA ASP A 43 -2.14 -22.83 10.46
C ASP A 43 -3.18 -21.84 11.02
N ARG A 44 -2.84 -21.04 12.04
CA ARG A 44 -3.79 -20.07 12.63
C ARG A 44 -4.19 -18.98 11.64
N GLY A 45 -5.43 -18.52 11.78
CA GLY A 45 -6.06 -17.51 10.94
C GLY A 45 -5.62 -16.07 11.24
N PRO A 46 -6.11 -15.08 10.46
CA PRO A 46 -5.80 -13.67 10.69
C PRO A 46 -6.30 -13.14 12.04
N GLU A 47 -7.41 -13.67 12.55
CA GLU A 47 -8.02 -13.29 13.83
C GLU A 47 -7.07 -13.43 15.03
N GLU A 48 -6.16 -14.41 15.00
CA GLU A 48 -5.19 -14.67 16.07
C GLU A 48 -3.97 -13.74 16.06
N PHE A 49 -3.81 -12.94 14.99
CA PHE A 49 -2.66 -12.05 14.78
C PHE A 49 -3.05 -10.58 14.63
N ALA A 50 -4.33 -10.28 14.46
CA ALA A 50 -4.81 -8.92 14.38
C ALA A 50 -4.77 -8.27 15.77
N ASP A 51 -4.39 -7.00 15.82
CA ASP A 51 -4.47 -6.24 17.07
C ASP A 51 -5.94 -5.98 17.40
N SER A 52 -6.38 -6.45 18.57
CA SER A 52 -7.73 -6.21 19.09
C SER A 52 -8.10 -4.72 19.14
N ALA A 53 -7.13 -3.82 19.28
CA ALA A 53 -7.37 -2.37 19.28
C ALA A 53 -7.84 -1.83 17.92
N CYS A 54 -7.70 -2.60 16.83
CA CYS A 54 -8.22 -2.25 15.52
C CYS A 54 -9.73 -2.45 15.38
N PHE A 55 -10.40 -3.04 16.39
CA PHE A 55 -11.82 -3.39 16.34
C PHE A 55 -12.55 -2.74 17.52
N ALA A 56 -13.77 -2.25 17.28
CA ALA A 56 -14.59 -1.67 18.36
C ALA A 56 -15.29 -2.77 19.17
N THR A 57 -15.59 -3.90 18.52
CA THR A 57 -16.28 -5.06 19.09
C THR A 57 -15.69 -6.38 18.58
N ASP A 58 -15.97 -7.48 19.28
CA ASP A 58 -15.62 -8.83 18.81
C ASP A 58 -16.41 -9.20 17.54
N GLU A 59 -17.63 -8.69 17.38
CA GLU A 59 -18.41 -8.85 16.16
C GLU A 59 -17.72 -8.22 14.95
N ASP A 60 -17.08 -7.06 15.10
CA ASP A 60 -16.33 -6.42 14.00
C ASP A 60 -15.12 -7.26 13.57
N LEU A 61 -14.42 -7.88 14.53
CA LEU A 61 -13.32 -8.81 14.27
C LEU A 61 -13.79 -10.02 13.47
N ILE A 62 -14.90 -10.63 13.90
CA ILE A 62 -15.51 -11.77 13.21
C ILE A 62 -15.94 -11.35 11.80
N GLU A 63 -16.60 -10.20 11.65
CA GLU A 63 -17.06 -9.71 10.35
C GLU A 63 -15.90 -9.46 9.38
N ALA A 64 -14.80 -8.87 9.87
CA ALA A 64 -13.60 -8.58 9.08
C ALA A 64 -12.96 -9.86 8.50
N PHE A 65 -12.98 -10.96 9.27
CA PHE A 65 -12.29 -12.20 8.90
C PHE A 65 -13.19 -13.37 8.53
N GLN A 66 -14.51 -13.21 8.53
CA GLN A 66 -15.49 -14.28 8.24
C GLN A 66 -15.28 -15.06 6.93
N SER A 67 -14.56 -14.47 5.97
CA SER A 67 -14.27 -15.08 4.66
C SER A 67 -12.84 -15.58 4.51
N SER A 68 -11.99 -15.41 5.53
CA SER A 68 -10.56 -15.71 5.52
C SER A 68 -10.27 -16.77 6.57
N GLU A 69 -9.65 -17.87 6.17
CA GLU A 69 -9.37 -18.98 7.09
C GLU A 69 -7.90 -19.34 7.11
N LYS A 70 -7.41 -19.68 8.30
CA LYS A 70 -6.10 -20.30 8.51
C LYS A 70 -4.92 -19.44 8.00
N SER A 71 -3.75 -20.05 7.88
CA SER A 71 -2.53 -19.37 7.45
C SER A 71 -2.64 -18.77 6.04
N ILE A 72 -3.41 -19.37 5.13
CA ILE A 72 -3.64 -18.83 3.78
C ILE A 72 -4.50 -17.55 3.82
N GLY A 73 -5.61 -17.56 4.56
CA GLY A 73 -6.46 -16.40 4.72
C GLY A 73 -5.72 -15.24 5.37
N ARG A 74 -4.81 -15.54 6.31
CA ARG A 74 -3.90 -14.52 6.89
C ARG A 74 -2.99 -13.90 5.83
N ALA A 75 -2.39 -14.69 4.94
CA ALA A 75 -1.55 -14.17 3.86
C ALA A 75 -2.37 -13.33 2.85
N GLU A 76 -3.57 -13.77 2.50
CA GLU A 76 -4.47 -13.05 1.58
C GLU A 76 -4.92 -11.70 2.14
N VAL A 77 -5.33 -11.67 3.42
CA VAL A 77 -5.66 -10.45 4.16
C VAL A 77 -4.45 -9.52 4.20
N MET A 78 -3.27 -10.05 4.49
CA MET A 78 -2.03 -9.29 4.56
C MET A 78 -1.70 -8.59 3.25
N VAL A 79 -1.84 -9.26 2.10
CA VAL A 79 -1.66 -8.62 0.80
C VAL A 79 -2.65 -7.46 0.63
N GLY A 80 -3.92 -7.66 0.99
CA GLY A 80 -4.94 -6.61 0.92
C GLY A 80 -4.56 -5.38 1.75
N VAL A 81 -4.31 -5.55 3.04
CA VAL A 81 -4.01 -4.43 3.95
C VAL A 81 -2.69 -3.73 3.64
N LEU A 82 -1.69 -4.44 3.11
CA LEU A 82 -0.43 -3.82 2.65
C LEU A 82 -0.66 -2.94 1.42
N LEU A 83 -1.54 -3.36 0.50
CA LEU A 83 -1.90 -2.54 -0.65
C LEU A 83 -2.69 -1.30 -0.21
N ASP A 84 -3.65 -1.46 0.71
CA ASP A 84 -4.41 -0.33 1.26
C ASP A 84 -3.47 0.67 1.96
N ALA A 85 -2.55 0.19 2.80
CA ALA A 85 -1.56 1.04 3.46
C ALA A 85 -0.64 1.76 2.46
N ALA A 86 -0.19 1.07 1.42
CA ALA A 86 0.61 1.68 0.36
C ALA A 86 -0.17 2.73 -0.44
N MET A 87 -1.47 2.50 -0.69
CA MET A 87 -2.36 3.46 -1.35
C MET A 87 -2.55 4.72 -0.50
N GLU A 88 -2.86 4.57 0.78
CA GLU A 88 -3.03 5.71 1.70
C GLU A 88 -1.73 6.52 1.84
N LEU A 89 -0.59 5.85 2.00
CA LEU A 89 0.70 6.53 2.07
C LEU A 89 1.04 7.26 0.76
N ALA A 90 0.75 6.65 -0.39
CA ALA A 90 0.94 7.30 -1.68
C ALA A 90 0.07 8.56 -1.83
N ASN A 91 -1.19 8.50 -1.38
CA ASN A 91 -2.10 9.65 -1.37
C ASN A 91 -1.54 10.78 -0.49
N ILE A 92 -1.13 10.47 0.75
CA ILE A 92 -0.54 11.46 1.67
C ILE A 92 0.71 12.12 1.07
N ILE A 93 1.63 11.31 0.51
CA ILE A 93 2.84 11.83 -0.15
C ILE A 93 2.49 12.74 -1.33
N ASN A 94 1.50 12.35 -2.13
CA ASN A 94 1.06 13.14 -3.28
C ASN A 94 0.48 14.48 -2.81
N THR A 95 -0.49 14.46 -1.89
CA THR A 95 -1.11 15.65 -1.32
C THR A 95 -0.06 16.61 -0.77
N TYR A 96 0.87 16.11 0.05
CA TYR A 96 1.95 16.91 0.59
C TYR A 96 2.78 17.59 -0.50
N LYS A 97 3.25 16.84 -1.50
CA LYS A 97 4.05 17.41 -2.60
C LYS A 97 3.27 18.43 -3.42
N SER A 98 2.01 18.12 -3.74
CA SER A 98 1.14 19.00 -4.53
C SER A 98 0.86 20.32 -3.80
N GLU A 99 0.66 20.28 -2.48
CA GLU A 99 0.49 21.46 -1.64
C GLU A 99 1.76 22.33 -1.59
N GLU A 100 2.94 21.73 -1.42
CA GLU A 100 4.20 22.47 -1.39
C GLU A 100 4.52 23.12 -2.74
N LEU A 101 4.27 22.43 -3.86
CA LEU A 101 4.42 23.02 -5.20
C LEU A 101 3.43 24.17 -5.43
N LYS A 102 2.21 24.06 -4.92
CA LYS A 102 1.22 25.13 -4.98
C LYS A 102 1.67 26.37 -4.19
N LYS A 103 2.18 26.19 -2.97
CA LYS A 103 2.74 27.29 -2.16
C LYS A 103 3.89 27.99 -2.89
N CYS A 104 4.84 27.21 -3.43
CA CYS A 104 5.97 27.74 -4.19
C CYS A 104 5.51 28.57 -5.40
N ARG A 105 4.47 28.11 -6.12
CA ARG A 105 3.87 28.87 -7.22
C ARG A 105 3.24 30.18 -6.75
N GLU A 106 2.48 30.17 -5.66
CA GLU A 106 1.86 31.38 -5.10
C GLU A 106 2.91 32.41 -4.64
N GLU A 107 4.03 31.96 -4.08
CA GLU A 107 5.16 32.82 -3.71
C GLU A 107 5.83 33.44 -4.95
N LEU A 108 6.00 32.65 -6.01
CA LEU A 108 6.57 33.12 -7.27
C LEU A 108 5.67 34.16 -7.94
N GLU A 109 4.34 33.97 -7.89
CA GLU A 109 3.34 34.92 -8.42
C GLU A 109 3.31 36.25 -7.65
N ARG A 110 3.71 36.25 -6.36
CA ARG A 110 3.81 37.46 -5.53
C ARG A 110 5.18 38.14 -5.58
N SER A 111 6.17 37.52 -6.22
CA SER A 111 7.54 38.03 -6.27
C SER A 111 7.66 39.24 -7.20
N ASP A 112 8.57 40.16 -6.90
CA ASP A 112 8.85 41.29 -7.79
C ASP A 112 9.68 40.83 -9.01
N LEU A 113 9.05 40.89 -10.18
CA LEU A 113 9.60 40.46 -11.47
C LEU A 113 9.98 41.66 -12.37
N SER A 114 10.33 42.78 -11.75
CA SER A 114 10.74 44.02 -12.43
C SER A 114 12.01 43.86 -13.28
N GLU A 115 12.97 43.05 -12.82
CA GLU A 115 14.22 42.77 -13.53
C GLU A 115 14.04 41.69 -14.64
N PRO A 116 14.53 41.92 -15.87
CA PRO A 116 14.37 40.98 -16.99
C PRO A 116 14.89 39.57 -16.73
N GLU A 117 16.03 39.42 -16.06
CA GLU A 117 16.60 38.10 -15.74
C GLU A 117 15.76 37.36 -14.69
N ARG A 118 15.31 38.04 -13.63
CA ARG A 118 14.41 37.44 -12.62
C ARG A 118 13.09 37.00 -13.24
N ARG A 119 12.59 37.78 -14.20
CA ARG A 119 11.37 37.43 -14.95
C ARG A 119 11.55 36.16 -15.77
N ARG A 120 12.72 36.00 -16.41
CA ARG A 120 13.06 34.79 -17.17
C ARG A 120 13.15 33.55 -16.27
N GLU A 121 13.87 33.66 -15.15
CA GLU A 121 14.00 32.59 -14.15
C GLU A 121 12.64 32.18 -13.56
N ALA A 122 11.77 33.15 -13.28
CA ALA A 122 10.43 32.89 -12.79
C ALA A 122 9.55 32.16 -13.82
N LEU A 123 9.65 32.49 -15.10
CA LEU A 123 8.92 31.77 -16.16
C LEU A 123 9.41 30.33 -16.30
N GLU A 124 10.73 30.11 -16.26
CA GLU A 124 11.32 28.76 -16.30
C GLU A 124 10.88 27.92 -15.09
N THR A 125 10.93 28.50 -13.90
CA THR A 125 10.50 27.85 -12.66
C THR A 125 9.00 27.52 -12.69
N SER A 126 8.16 28.45 -13.14
CA SER A 126 6.71 28.23 -13.28
C SER A 126 6.39 27.08 -14.24
N ALA A 127 7.09 27.01 -15.38
CA ALA A 127 6.95 25.90 -16.32
C ALA A 127 7.40 24.56 -15.72
N GLN A 128 8.46 24.56 -14.91
CA GLN A 128 8.90 23.35 -14.20
C GLN A 128 7.88 22.90 -13.14
N LEU A 129 7.34 23.82 -12.34
CA LEU A 129 6.31 23.52 -11.34
C LEU A 129 5.06 22.91 -12.00
N ALA A 130 4.60 23.47 -13.11
CA ALA A 130 3.45 22.94 -13.85
C ALA A 130 3.69 21.49 -14.31
N ARG A 131 4.88 21.19 -14.86
CA ARG A 131 5.24 19.82 -15.26
C ARG A 131 5.26 18.85 -14.08
N LEU A 132 5.78 19.28 -12.93
CA LEU A 132 5.82 18.44 -11.73
C LEU A 132 4.41 18.13 -11.21
N GLN A 133 3.52 19.12 -11.25
CA GLN A 133 2.10 18.93 -10.90
C GLN A 133 1.42 17.96 -11.88
N ASP A 134 1.64 18.11 -13.19
CA ASP A 134 1.11 17.20 -14.20
C ASP A 134 1.61 15.75 -14.01
N GLU A 135 2.85 15.55 -13.54
CA GLU A 135 3.36 14.21 -13.21
C GLU A 135 2.74 13.65 -11.92
N LEU A 136 2.48 14.49 -10.92
CA LEU A 136 1.83 14.06 -9.68
C LEU A 136 0.36 13.67 -9.90
N ASP A 137 -0.31 14.23 -10.90
CA ASP A 137 -1.69 13.87 -11.25
C ASP A 137 -1.81 12.47 -11.90
N LYS A 138 -0.68 11.80 -12.18
CA LYS A 138 -0.67 10.48 -12.81
C LYS A 138 -0.73 9.34 -11.79
N ASN A 139 -1.45 8.30 -12.16
CA ASN A 139 -1.51 7.05 -11.39
C ASN A 139 -0.34 6.12 -11.73
N VAL A 140 0.27 5.54 -10.69
CA VAL A 140 1.21 4.42 -10.82
C VAL A 140 0.44 3.11 -10.93
N ARG A 141 0.71 2.32 -11.98
CA ARG A 141 0.09 1.00 -12.18
C ARG A 141 1.04 -0.12 -11.72
N ARG A 142 0.50 -1.08 -10.98
CA ARG A 142 1.17 -2.33 -10.56
C ARG A 142 0.28 -3.51 -10.94
N THR A 143 0.90 -4.62 -11.32
CA THR A 143 0.20 -5.86 -11.69
C THR A 143 0.45 -6.93 -10.63
N PHE A 144 -0.61 -7.64 -10.27
CA PHE A 144 -0.59 -8.71 -9.29
C PHE A 144 -1.24 -9.96 -9.90
N LYS A 145 -0.74 -11.14 -9.50
CA LYS A 145 -1.47 -12.39 -9.76
C LYS A 145 -2.71 -12.41 -8.88
N THR A 146 -3.84 -12.88 -9.39
CA THR A 146 -5.03 -13.08 -8.55
C THR A 146 -4.68 -14.00 -7.39
N TRP A 147 -4.85 -13.51 -6.16
CA TRP A 147 -4.57 -14.26 -4.93
C TRP A 147 -5.83 -14.69 -4.17
N THR A 148 -7.00 -14.20 -4.56
CA THR A 148 -8.30 -14.68 -4.07
C THR A 148 -9.27 -14.92 -5.23
N VAL A 149 -10.05 -15.99 -5.18
CA VAL A 149 -11.08 -16.36 -6.17
C VAL A 149 -12.43 -16.49 -5.46
N LYS A 150 -13.38 -15.62 -5.82
CA LYS A 150 -14.77 -15.68 -5.32
C LYS A 150 -15.70 -16.05 -6.48
N LEU A 151 -16.44 -17.13 -6.36
CA LEU A 151 -17.41 -17.60 -7.37
C LEU A 151 -18.83 -17.41 -6.84
N LEU A 152 -19.69 -16.75 -7.64
CA LEU A 152 -21.10 -16.48 -7.33
C LEU A 152 -21.93 -17.75 -7.14
#